data_AF-A0A526R5R6-F1
#
_entry.id   AF-A0A526R5R6-F1
#
_cell.length_a   1.000
_cell.length_b   1.000
_cell.length_c   1.000
_cell.angle_alpha   90.00
_cell.angle_beta   90.00
_cell.angle_gamma   90.00
#
_symmetry.space_group_name_H-M   'P 1'
#
loop_
_entity.id
_entity.type
_entity.pdbx_description
1 polymer ?
#
loop_
_entity_poly.entity_id
_entity_poly.type
_entity_poly.pdbx_seq_one_letter_code
_entity_poly.pdbx_strand_id
1 'polypeptide(L)'
;LATNLFLLQGMGVEDHLSWNAPSWSISAEFFAYLLFAAIVFTTGRRSWIWLVAAAVTAPLFLLAFSHRHMDVSFDFGFIRCLYGFSLGALLAWFQHDSIAEARQALAGDARARLAWTAAEMAMIAVIGVFVALAGDNDAGIAAPLVFALALYLFAHEGGWISAFLRTRPMLMLGALSYSIYMVHIFVQARMINVGGLVERKFGLHLLGDIVLRGDHAPGFGADLPGVGLAAILAMLVATIAVSWCTWRFVEMPALAWFRRLAKRI
;
A
#
# COMPACT_ATOMS: atom_id res chain seq x y z
N LEU A 1 5.13 20.37 11.85
CA LEU A 1 3.79 20.37 12.49
C LEU A 1 2.71 20.85 11.52
N ALA A 2 2.83 22.05 10.96
CA ALA A 2 1.85 22.58 9.99
C ALA A 2 1.60 21.61 8.82
N THR A 3 2.66 21.06 8.23
CA THR A 3 2.57 20.07 7.14
C THR A 3 1.75 18.84 7.50
N ASN A 4 1.87 18.33 8.73
CA ASN A 4 1.07 17.18 9.20
C ASN A 4 -0.40 17.56 9.43
N LEU A 5 -0.66 18.78 9.92
CA LEU A 5 -2.03 19.27 10.16
C LEU A 5 -2.80 19.50 8.85
N PHE A 6 -2.11 19.97 7.82
CA PHE A 6 -2.69 20.23 6.48
C PHE A 6 -2.50 19.07 5.50
N LEU A 7 -1.98 17.92 5.96
CA LEU A 7 -1.70 16.75 5.13
C LEU A 7 -0.82 17.06 3.90
N LEU A 8 0.24 17.85 4.05
CA LEU A 8 1.13 18.29 2.96
C LEU A 8 2.40 17.44 2.79
N GLN A 9 2.61 16.44 3.65
CA GLN A 9 3.84 15.65 3.70
C GLN A 9 4.16 14.83 2.44
N GLY A 10 3.19 14.52 1.57
CA GLY A 10 3.39 13.81 0.29
C GLY A 10 3.38 14.72 -0.94
N MET A 11 3.34 16.05 -0.74
CA MET A 11 3.11 17.05 -1.79
C MET A 11 4.39 17.75 -2.29
N GLY A 12 5.59 17.33 -1.86
CA GLY A 12 6.85 17.98 -2.22
C GLY A 12 7.18 19.22 -1.39
N VAL A 13 6.51 19.43 -0.24
CA VAL A 13 6.73 20.61 0.62
C VAL A 13 7.88 20.39 1.62
N GLU A 14 8.14 19.13 1.99
CA GLU A 14 9.18 18.75 2.95
C GLU A 14 10.25 17.95 2.21
N ASP A 15 11.51 18.08 2.63
CA ASP A 15 12.64 17.35 2.03
C ASP A 15 12.94 16.02 2.75
N HIS A 16 12.08 15.61 3.70
CA HIS A 16 12.25 14.38 4.48
C HIS A 16 10.91 13.86 5.00
N LEU A 17 10.88 12.58 5.40
CA LEU A 17 9.73 12.00 6.09
C LEU A 17 9.73 12.45 7.56
N SER A 18 8.61 13.02 7.99
CA SER A 18 8.43 13.45 9.38
C SER A 18 8.19 12.27 10.34
N TRP A 19 7.95 12.56 11.63
CA TRP A 19 7.78 11.56 12.70
C TRP A 19 6.78 10.43 12.40
N ASN A 20 5.74 10.71 11.61
CA ASN A 20 4.79 9.72 11.12
C ASN A 20 5.08 9.43 9.64
N ALA A 21 6.21 8.77 9.38
CA ALA A 21 6.69 8.51 8.03
C ALA A 21 5.61 7.94 7.09
N PRO A 22 4.79 6.92 7.48
CA PRO A 22 3.73 6.39 6.60
C PRO A 22 2.69 7.43 6.13
N SER A 23 2.49 8.52 6.88
CA SER A 23 1.44 9.50 6.57
C SER A 23 1.59 10.22 5.22
N TRP A 24 2.74 10.13 4.55
CA TRP A 24 2.95 10.73 3.22
C TRP A 24 1.95 10.18 2.19
N SER A 25 1.60 8.89 2.25
CA SER A 25 0.67 8.30 1.28
C SER A 25 -0.75 8.82 1.49
N ILE A 26 -1.17 9.00 2.75
CA ILE A 26 -2.51 9.51 3.10
C ILE A 26 -2.67 10.97 2.67
N SER A 27 -1.59 11.75 2.78
CA SER A 27 -1.53 13.11 2.21
C SER A 27 -1.75 13.08 0.70
N ALA A 28 -0.97 12.27 -0.02
CA ALA A 28 -1.07 12.16 -1.47
C ALA A 28 -2.47 11.70 -1.91
N GLU A 29 -3.04 10.69 -1.25
CA GLU A 29 -4.38 10.17 -1.51
C GLU A 29 -5.46 11.21 -1.27
N PHE A 30 -5.39 11.97 -0.17
CA PHE A 30 -6.34 13.04 0.12
C PHE A 30 -6.44 14.05 -1.03
N PHE A 31 -5.30 14.54 -1.50
CA PHE A 31 -5.27 15.47 -2.64
C PHE A 31 -5.65 14.80 -3.97
N ALA A 32 -5.33 13.52 -4.17
CA ALA A 32 -5.76 12.76 -5.35
C ALA A 32 -7.28 12.64 -5.40
N TYR A 33 -7.96 12.42 -4.26
CA TYR A 33 -9.41 12.40 -4.18
C TYR A 33 -10.04 13.76 -4.46
N LEU A 34 -9.47 14.85 -3.93
CA LEU A 34 -9.94 16.21 -4.24
C LEU A 34 -9.81 16.53 -5.74
N LEU A 35 -8.66 16.20 -6.34
CA LEU A 35 -8.44 16.36 -7.76
C LEU A 35 -9.40 15.50 -8.59
N PHE A 36 -9.61 14.25 -8.20
CA PHE A 36 -10.56 13.35 -8.85
C PHE A 36 -11.98 13.90 -8.80
N ALA A 37 -12.43 14.36 -7.63
CA ALA A 37 -13.74 14.99 -7.48
C ALA A 37 -13.87 16.23 -8.36
N ALA A 38 -12.86 17.11 -8.39
CA ALA A 38 -12.84 18.29 -9.24
C ALA A 38 -12.92 17.93 -10.73
N ILE A 39 -12.17 16.91 -11.19
CA ILE A 39 -12.22 16.41 -12.56
C ILE A 39 -13.63 15.87 -12.88
N VAL A 40 -14.20 15.06 -11.99
CA VAL A 40 -15.55 14.49 -12.18
C VAL A 40 -16.62 15.56 -12.26
N PHE A 41 -16.59 16.55 -11.37
CA PHE A 41 -17.58 17.63 -11.38
C PHE A 41 -17.42 18.59 -12.56
N THR A 42 -16.20 18.83 -13.05
CA THR A 42 -15.97 19.75 -14.17
C THR A 42 -16.13 19.10 -15.54
N THR A 43 -15.80 17.81 -15.68
CA THR A 43 -15.75 17.12 -16.99
C THR A 43 -16.76 16.00 -17.14
N GLY A 44 -17.44 15.60 -16.07
CA GLY A 44 -18.51 14.60 -16.07
C GLY A 44 -18.11 13.30 -16.75
N ARG A 45 -18.82 12.92 -17.82
CA ARG A 45 -18.56 11.66 -18.53
C ARG A 45 -17.19 11.59 -19.22
N ARG A 46 -16.47 12.72 -19.33
CA ARG A 46 -15.15 12.80 -19.96
C ARG A 46 -13.99 12.71 -18.96
N SER A 47 -14.26 12.48 -17.68
CA SER A 47 -13.22 12.39 -16.65
C SER A 47 -12.17 11.32 -16.92
N TRP A 48 -12.55 10.24 -17.59
CA TRP A 48 -11.62 9.19 -18.00
C TRP A 48 -10.45 9.72 -18.87
N ILE A 49 -10.64 10.80 -19.65
CA ILE A 49 -9.57 11.39 -20.47
C ILE A 49 -8.46 11.93 -19.58
N TRP A 50 -8.82 12.60 -18.49
CA TRP A 50 -7.86 13.16 -17.54
C TRP A 50 -7.16 12.08 -16.72
N LEU A 51 -7.88 11.00 -16.39
CA LEU A 51 -7.28 9.83 -15.76
C LEU A 51 -6.29 9.14 -16.69
N VAL A 52 -6.60 9.00 -17.98
CA VAL A 52 -5.66 8.47 -18.98
C VAL A 52 -4.44 9.38 -19.11
N ALA A 53 -4.66 10.69 -19.19
CA ALA A 53 -3.57 11.67 -19.24
C ALA A 53 -2.65 11.50 -18.01
N ALA A 54 -3.20 11.39 -16.82
CA ALA A 54 -2.42 11.15 -15.60
C ALA A 54 -1.71 9.79 -15.61
N ALA A 55 -2.38 8.72 -16.03
CA ALA A 55 -1.79 7.38 -16.12
C ALA A 55 -0.64 7.28 -17.12
N VAL A 56 -0.62 8.13 -18.16
CA VAL A 56 0.46 8.19 -19.16
C VAL A 56 1.57 9.16 -18.73
N THR A 57 1.22 10.35 -18.26
CA THR A 57 2.19 11.41 -17.98
C THR A 57 2.93 11.23 -16.66
N ALA A 58 2.29 10.69 -15.62
CA ALA A 58 2.91 10.48 -14.32
C ALA A 58 4.12 9.51 -14.36
N PRO A 59 4.08 8.33 -15.00
CA PRO A 59 5.26 7.47 -15.09
C PRO A 59 6.39 8.11 -15.92
N LEU A 60 6.05 8.86 -16.99
CA LEU A 60 7.05 9.60 -17.78
C LEU A 60 7.73 10.70 -16.95
N PHE A 61 6.95 11.40 -16.12
CA PHE A 61 7.47 12.38 -15.18
C PHE A 61 8.42 11.71 -14.18
N LEU A 62 8.03 10.58 -13.58
CA LEU A 62 8.88 9.87 -12.64
C LEU A 62 10.18 9.39 -13.30
N LEU A 63 10.13 8.86 -14.52
CA LEU A 63 11.33 8.46 -15.28
C LEU A 63 12.27 9.65 -15.55
N ALA A 64 11.71 10.83 -15.81
CA ALA A 64 12.51 12.01 -16.16
C ALA A 64 13.12 12.72 -14.95
N PHE A 65 12.44 12.71 -13.80
CA PHE A 65 12.78 13.58 -12.66
C PHE A 65 13.04 12.85 -11.34
N SER A 66 12.69 11.57 -11.22
CA SER A 66 12.90 10.83 -9.96
C SER A 66 14.30 10.22 -9.91
N HIS A 67 15.09 10.63 -8.93
CA HIS A 67 16.34 9.94 -8.57
C HIS A 67 16.11 8.70 -7.70
N ARG A 68 14.86 8.45 -7.26
CA ARG A 68 14.47 7.33 -6.41
C ARG A 68 13.55 6.35 -7.12
N HIS A 69 13.51 6.40 -8.45
CA HIS A 69 12.65 5.56 -9.28
C HIS A 69 11.19 5.61 -8.78
N MET A 70 10.58 4.46 -8.48
CA MET A 70 9.22 4.35 -7.94
C MET A 70 9.14 4.53 -6.41
N ASP A 71 10.26 4.64 -5.69
CA ASP A 71 10.31 4.76 -4.22
C ASP A 71 10.25 6.24 -3.73
N VAL A 72 9.58 7.09 -4.51
CA VAL A 72 9.30 8.49 -4.16
C VAL A 72 8.23 8.59 -3.08
N SER A 73 8.36 9.55 -2.17
CA SER A 73 7.45 9.67 -1.02
C SER A 73 7.11 11.13 -0.71
N PHE A 74 8.00 11.84 -0.04
CA PHE A 74 7.78 13.25 0.29
C PHE A 74 7.90 14.18 -0.93
N ASP A 75 8.73 13.83 -1.91
CA ASP A 75 9.07 14.63 -3.09
C ASP A 75 8.02 14.54 -4.21
N PHE A 76 7.73 13.32 -4.66
CA PHE A 76 6.84 13.04 -5.79
C PHE A 76 5.76 12.00 -5.42
N GLY A 77 5.47 11.87 -4.12
CA GLY A 77 4.43 10.95 -3.62
C GLY A 77 3.06 11.22 -4.23
N PHE A 78 2.69 12.49 -4.41
CA PHE A 78 1.46 12.86 -5.11
C PHE A 78 1.41 12.37 -6.55
N ILE A 79 2.49 12.54 -7.33
CA ILE A 79 2.55 12.07 -8.73
C ILE A 79 2.48 10.55 -8.80
N ARG A 80 3.23 9.86 -7.92
CA ARG A 80 3.16 8.41 -7.78
C ARG A 80 1.76 7.91 -7.40
N CYS A 81 1.11 8.58 -6.46
CA CYS A 81 -0.25 8.26 -6.06
C CYS A 81 -1.23 8.46 -7.22
N LEU A 82 -1.15 9.59 -7.91
CA LEU A 82 -2.02 9.91 -9.04
C LEU A 82 -1.91 8.89 -10.17
N TYR A 83 -0.70 8.38 -10.43
CA TYR A 83 -0.49 7.30 -11.41
C TYR A 83 -1.29 6.04 -11.05
N GLY A 84 -1.06 5.47 -9.86
CA GLY A 84 -1.74 4.25 -9.43
C GLY A 84 -3.24 4.44 -9.22
N PHE A 85 -3.64 5.58 -8.65
CA PHE A 85 -5.03 5.96 -8.49
C PHE A 85 -5.76 6.02 -9.84
N SER A 86 -5.15 6.66 -10.84
CA SER A 86 -5.77 6.80 -12.16
C SER A 86 -5.95 5.46 -12.86
N LEU A 87 -4.97 4.55 -12.77
CA LEU A 87 -5.11 3.19 -13.30
C LEU A 87 -6.24 2.43 -12.62
N GLY A 88 -6.33 2.48 -11.29
CA GLY A 88 -7.42 1.84 -10.54
C GLY A 88 -8.79 2.43 -10.89
N ALA A 89 -8.88 3.76 -10.99
CA ALA A 89 -10.11 4.45 -11.37
C ALA A 89 -10.54 4.13 -12.81
N LEU A 90 -9.61 4.06 -13.77
CA LEU A 90 -9.87 3.64 -15.15
C LEU A 90 -10.34 2.19 -15.23
N LEU A 91 -9.71 1.31 -14.45
CA LEU A 91 -10.11 -0.09 -14.37
C LEU A 91 -11.56 -0.21 -13.89
N ALA A 92 -11.91 0.49 -12.82
CA ALA A 92 -13.28 0.55 -12.33
C ALA A 92 -14.24 1.18 -13.36
N TRP A 93 -13.80 2.21 -14.08
CA TRP A 93 -14.65 2.89 -15.06
C TRP A 93 -15.02 2.02 -16.26
N PHE A 94 -14.07 1.21 -16.75
CA PHE A 94 -14.26 0.45 -18.01
C PHE A 94 -14.56 -1.03 -17.82
N GLN A 95 -14.12 -1.64 -16.71
CA GLN A 95 -14.19 -3.09 -16.52
C GLN A 95 -15.16 -3.53 -15.43
N HIS A 96 -15.81 -2.59 -14.71
CA HIS A 96 -16.72 -2.95 -13.62
C HIS A 96 -17.80 -3.95 -14.04
N ASP A 97 -18.49 -3.68 -15.16
CA ASP A 97 -19.59 -4.52 -15.62
C ASP A 97 -19.09 -5.87 -16.15
N SER A 98 -17.98 -5.86 -16.92
CA SER A 98 -17.31 -7.07 -17.41
C SER A 98 -16.88 -8.01 -16.28
N ILE A 99 -16.27 -7.45 -15.23
CA ILE A 99 -15.86 -8.21 -14.03
C ILE A 99 -17.08 -8.80 -13.34
N ALA A 100 -18.16 -8.03 -13.19
CA ALA A 100 -19.38 -8.49 -12.54
C ALA A 100 -20.06 -9.63 -13.31
N GLU A 101 -20.17 -9.52 -14.63
CA GLU A 101 -20.74 -10.54 -15.51
C GLU A 101 -19.90 -11.82 -15.50
N ALA A 102 -18.58 -11.70 -15.68
CA ALA A 102 -17.68 -12.85 -15.65
C ALA A 102 -17.80 -13.60 -14.32
N ARG A 103 -17.82 -12.88 -13.20
CA ARG A 103 -17.92 -13.49 -11.86
C ARG A 103 -19.22 -14.27 -11.66
N GLN A 104 -20.32 -13.86 -12.29
CA GLN A 104 -21.57 -14.64 -12.32
C GLN A 104 -21.45 -15.89 -13.20
N ALA A 105 -20.83 -15.78 -14.38
CA ALA A 105 -20.65 -16.90 -15.31
C ALA A 105 -19.73 -18.00 -14.76
N LEU A 106 -18.78 -17.65 -13.89
CA LEU A 106 -17.86 -18.58 -13.24
C LEU A 106 -18.50 -19.43 -12.13
N ALA A 107 -19.74 -19.15 -11.73
CA ALA A 107 -20.40 -19.85 -10.64
C ALA A 107 -20.79 -21.29 -11.04
N GLY A 108 -19.90 -22.25 -10.78
CA GLY A 108 -20.20 -23.68 -10.85
C GLY A 108 -19.34 -24.50 -11.82
N ASP A 109 -18.45 -23.89 -12.59
CA ASP A 109 -17.56 -24.61 -13.50
C ASP A 109 -16.18 -24.90 -12.85
N ALA A 110 -15.93 -26.18 -12.55
CA ALA A 110 -14.68 -26.64 -11.97
C ALA A 110 -13.46 -26.46 -12.91
N ARG A 111 -13.65 -26.57 -14.23
CA ARG A 111 -12.57 -26.37 -15.21
C ARG A 111 -12.20 -24.89 -15.31
N ALA A 112 -13.19 -24.01 -15.31
CA ALA A 112 -12.95 -22.58 -15.23
C ALA A 112 -12.17 -22.22 -13.95
N ARG A 113 -12.60 -22.73 -12.78
CA ARG A 113 -11.93 -22.51 -11.48
C ARG A 113 -10.44 -22.90 -11.52
N LEU A 114 -10.09 -24.01 -12.18
CA LEU A 114 -8.70 -24.44 -12.31
C LEU A 114 -7.88 -23.48 -13.19
N ALA A 115 -8.42 -23.07 -14.34
CA ALA A 115 -7.76 -22.11 -15.23
C ALA A 115 -7.52 -20.76 -14.54
N TRP A 116 -8.49 -20.27 -13.78
CA TRP A 116 -8.34 -19.06 -12.96
C TRP A 116 -7.29 -19.21 -11.87
N THR A 117 -7.25 -20.36 -11.20
CA THR A 117 -6.22 -20.63 -10.18
C THR A 117 -4.82 -20.62 -10.80
N ALA A 118 -4.66 -21.19 -11.99
CA ALA A 118 -3.39 -21.14 -12.72
C ALA A 118 -2.99 -19.70 -13.08
N ALA A 119 -3.95 -18.88 -13.54
CA ALA A 119 -3.71 -17.46 -13.80
C ALA A 119 -3.33 -16.68 -12.53
N GLU A 120 -4.02 -16.93 -11.40
CA GLU A 120 -3.72 -16.32 -10.10
C GLU A 120 -2.31 -16.68 -9.62
N MET A 121 -1.91 -17.95 -9.73
CA MET A 121 -0.54 -18.40 -9.41
C MET A 121 0.50 -17.75 -10.31
N ALA A 122 0.23 -17.67 -11.62
CA ALA A 122 1.12 -17.00 -12.57
C ALA A 122 1.28 -15.51 -12.23
N MET A 123 0.20 -14.83 -11.87
CA MET A 123 0.24 -13.43 -11.47
C MET A 123 1.04 -13.23 -10.18
N ILE A 124 0.90 -14.12 -9.18
CA ILE A 124 1.72 -14.09 -7.97
C ILE A 124 3.20 -14.28 -8.30
N ALA A 125 3.53 -15.20 -9.19
CA ALA A 125 4.90 -15.40 -9.66
C ALA A 125 5.44 -14.15 -10.37
N VAL A 126 4.64 -13.53 -11.24
CA VAL A 126 4.99 -12.26 -11.91
C VAL A 126 5.25 -11.16 -10.88
N ILE A 127 4.40 -11.00 -9.87
CA ILE A 127 4.62 -10.03 -8.79
C ILE A 127 5.92 -10.34 -8.03
N GLY A 128 6.16 -11.60 -7.68
CA GLY A 128 7.37 -12.02 -6.96
C GLY A 128 8.64 -11.72 -7.75
N VAL A 129 8.67 -12.09 -9.03
CA VAL A 129 9.79 -11.80 -9.95
C VAL A 129 9.95 -10.29 -10.14
N PHE A 130 8.85 -9.56 -10.34
CA PHE A 130 8.88 -8.11 -10.51
C PHE A 130 9.48 -7.42 -9.28
N VAL A 131 9.00 -7.73 -8.07
CA VAL A 131 9.51 -7.13 -6.82
C VAL A 131 10.98 -7.48 -6.60
N ALA A 132 11.40 -8.70 -6.93
CA ALA A 132 12.79 -9.12 -6.77
C ALA A 132 13.76 -8.42 -7.74
N LEU A 133 13.31 -8.06 -8.95
CA LEU A 133 14.17 -7.51 -10.01
C LEU A 133 14.03 -5.99 -10.23
N ALA A 134 12.92 -5.39 -9.82
CA ALA A 134 12.55 -4.02 -10.16
C ALA A 134 12.45 -3.09 -8.95
N GLY A 135 12.71 -3.60 -7.74
CA GLY A 135 12.50 -2.85 -6.49
C GLY A 135 13.40 -1.62 -6.31
N ASP A 136 14.54 -1.56 -7.00
CA ASP A 136 15.60 -0.56 -6.81
C ASP A 136 16.01 0.18 -8.09
N ASN A 137 15.25 0.05 -9.18
CA ASN A 137 15.59 0.63 -10.48
C ASN A 137 14.35 1.15 -11.23
N ASP A 138 14.57 1.72 -12.41
CA ASP A 138 13.51 2.32 -13.23
C ASP A 138 12.39 1.34 -13.64
N ALA A 139 12.67 0.03 -13.69
CA ALA A 139 11.61 -0.95 -13.95
C ALA A 139 10.54 -0.94 -12.86
N GLY A 140 10.88 -0.48 -11.64
CA GLY A 140 9.93 -0.25 -10.56
C GLY A 140 8.80 0.71 -10.95
N ILE A 141 9.02 1.58 -11.94
CA ILE A 141 8.00 2.50 -12.45
C ILE A 141 6.82 1.75 -13.10
N ALA A 142 7.01 0.51 -13.53
CA ALA A 142 5.92 -0.34 -14.01
C ALA A 142 5.02 -0.88 -12.87
N ALA A 143 5.35 -0.67 -11.59
CA ALA A 143 4.63 -1.30 -10.48
C ALA A 143 3.11 -1.03 -10.51
N PRO A 144 2.61 0.22 -10.66
CA PRO A 144 1.17 0.46 -10.73
C PRO A 144 0.48 -0.25 -11.89
N LEU A 145 1.15 -0.49 -13.03
CA LEU A 145 0.59 -1.28 -14.13
C LEU A 145 0.52 -2.77 -13.79
N VAL A 146 1.59 -3.32 -13.21
CA VAL A 146 1.61 -4.73 -12.76
C VAL A 146 0.52 -4.97 -11.71
N PHE A 147 0.37 -4.05 -10.75
CA PHE A 147 -0.67 -4.14 -9.73
C PHE A 147 -2.07 -3.85 -10.26
N ALA A 148 -2.24 -3.01 -11.29
CA ALA A 148 -3.53 -2.84 -11.96
C ALA A 148 -3.96 -4.13 -12.70
N LEU A 149 -3.02 -4.84 -13.32
CA LEU A 149 -3.28 -6.16 -13.92
C LEU A 149 -3.62 -7.21 -12.85
N ALA A 150 -2.89 -7.22 -11.74
CA ALA A 150 -3.19 -8.08 -10.62
C ALA A 150 -4.60 -7.79 -10.06
N LEU A 151 -4.93 -6.51 -9.87
CA LEU A 151 -6.24 -6.06 -9.41
C LEU A 151 -7.34 -6.52 -10.36
N TYR A 152 -7.15 -6.35 -11.67
CA TYR A 152 -8.09 -6.84 -12.69
C TYR A 152 -8.31 -8.35 -12.54
N LEU A 153 -7.24 -9.14 -12.48
CA LEU A 153 -7.32 -10.59 -12.36
C LEU A 153 -8.04 -11.03 -11.08
N PHE A 154 -7.61 -10.53 -9.91
CA PHE A 154 -8.16 -10.93 -8.62
C PHE A 154 -9.58 -10.40 -8.36
N ALA A 155 -9.99 -9.30 -9.01
CA ALA A 155 -11.35 -8.78 -8.90
C ALA A 155 -12.44 -9.73 -9.44
N HIS A 156 -12.06 -10.65 -10.34
CA HIS A 156 -12.95 -11.70 -10.85
C HIS A 156 -13.22 -12.81 -9.85
N GLU A 157 -12.38 -12.95 -8.82
CA GLU A 157 -12.48 -13.97 -7.78
C GLU A 157 -12.64 -15.42 -8.28
N GLY A 158 -12.03 -15.70 -9.42
CA GLY A 158 -12.31 -16.90 -10.20
C GLY A 158 -11.63 -18.17 -9.69
N GLY A 159 -10.49 -18.08 -9.01
CA GLY A 159 -9.66 -19.22 -8.61
C GLY A 159 -9.75 -19.58 -7.13
N TRP A 160 -8.99 -20.60 -6.72
CA TRP A 160 -8.92 -21.05 -5.32
C TRP A 160 -8.15 -20.08 -4.43
N ILE A 161 -7.22 -19.30 -4.98
CA ILE A 161 -6.47 -18.31 -4.20
C ILE A 161 -7.42 -17.18 -3.80
N SER A 162 -8.24 -16.70 -4.75
CA SER A 162 -9.31 -15.76 -4.43
C SER A 162 -10.29 -16.30 -3.39
N ALA A 163 -10.66 -17.58 -3.45
CA ALA A 163 -11.53 -18.20 -2.44
C ALA A 163 -10.88 -18.22 -1.05
N PHE A 164 -9.58 -18.49 -0.96
CA PHE A 164 -8.82 -18.42 0.28
C PHE A 164 -8.72 -16.98 0.83
N LEU A 165 -8.45 -16.00 -0.03
CA LEU A 165 -8.37 -14.57 0.34
C LEU A 165 -9.71 -14.01 0.84
N ARG A 166 -10.83 -14.68 0.53
CA ARG A 166 -12.16 -14.34 1.03
C ARG A 166 -12.52 -14.96 2.38
N THR A 167 -11.64 -15.79 2.95
CA THR A 167 -11.87 -16.32 4.30
C THR A 167 -11.91 -15.17 5.32
N ARG A 168 -12.67 -15.37 6.40
CA ARG A 168 -12.81 -14.38 7.48
C ARG A 168 -11.48 -13.79 7.99
N PRO A 169 -10.42 -14.57 8.27
CA PRO A 169 -9.15 -14.00 8.73
C PRO A 169 -8.48 -13.12 7.67
N MET A 170 -8.54 -13.50 6.39
CA MET A 170 -7.95 -12.70 5.31
C MET A 170 -8.71 -11.38 5.10
N LEU A 171 -10.03 -11.41 5.14
CA LEU A 171 -10.85 -10.19 5.11
C LEU A 171 -10.61 -9.30 6.32
N MET A 172 -10.39 -9.88 7.51
CA MET A 172 -10.04 -9.13 8.71
C MET A 172 -8.69 -8.43 8.56
N LEU A 173 -7.67 -9.11 8.02
CA LEU A 173 -6.38 -8.48 7.73
C LEU A 173 -6.53 -7.34 6.71
N GLY A 174 -7.37 -7.54 5.68
CA GLY A 174 -7.74 -6.49 4.74
C GLY A 174 -8.41 -5.29 5.43
N ALA A 175 -9.32 -5.52 6.37
CA ALA A 175 -9.97 -4.46 7.15
C ALA A 175 -9.00 -3.72 8.08
N LEU A 176 -7.95 -4.39 8.56
CA LEU A 176 -6.90 -3.79 9.39
C LEU A 176 -5.79 -3.10 8.57
N SER A 177 -5.77 -3.26 7.25
CA SER A 177 -4.65 -2.86 6.38
C SER A 177 -4.21 -1.40 6.55
N TYR A 178 -5.16 -0.47 6.64
CA TYR A 178 -4.87 0.95 6.90
C TYR A 178 -4.20 1.15 8.26
N SER A 179 -4.75 0.56 9.32
CA SER A 179 -4.16 0.63 10.66
C SER A 179 -2.76 -0.01 10.70
N ILE A 180 -2.57 -1.16 10.04
CA ILE A 180 -1.26 -1.83 9.89
C ILE A 180 -0.26 -0.88 9.23
N TYR A 181 -0.64 -0.29 8.11
CA TYR A 181 0.21 0.66 7.40
C TYR A 181 0.59 1.86 8.26
N MET A 182 -0.36 2.41 9.03
CA MET A 182 -0.08 3.58 9.88
C MET A 182 0.82 3.29 11.08
N VAL A 183 0.74 2.09 11.68
CA VAL A 183 1.43 1.81 12.95
C VAL A 183 2.72 1.01 12.80
N HIS A 184 2.96 0.33 11.67
CA HIS A 184 4.09 -0.61 11.57
C HIS A 184 5.46 0.04 11.84
N ILE A 185 5.74 1.24 11.29
CA ILE A 185 7.00 1.96 11.56
C ILE A 185 7.11 2.36 13.04
N PHE A 186 6.00 2.78 13.65
CA PHE A 186 5.97 3.11 15.07
C PHE A 186 6.30 1.88 15.93
N VAL A 187 5.65 0.74 15.64
CA VAL A 187 5.89 -0.53 16.33
C VAL A 187 7.35 -0.96 16.16
N GLN A 188 7.87 -0.92 14.93
CA GLN A 188 9.27 -1.23 14.64
C GLN A 188 10.23 -0.36 15.46
N ALA A 189 10.01 0.96 15.48
CA ALA A 189 10.85 1.90 16.24
C ALA A 189 10.77 1.63 17.75
N ARG A 190 9.59 1.31 18.30
CA ARG A 190 9.46 0.94 19.72
C ARG A 190 10.16 -0.38 20.03
N MET A 191 10.10 -1.36 19.15
CA MET A 191 10.82 -2.62 19.32
C MET A 191 12.33 -2.39 19.35
N ILE A 192 12.88 -1.61 18.41
CA ILE A 192 14.31 -1.27 18.40
C ILE A 192 14.72 -0.58 19.71
N ASN A 193 13.94 0.39 20.20
CA ASN A 193 14.23 1.05 21.48
C ASN A 193 14.26 0.07 22.67
N VAL A 194 13.32 -0.87 22.72
CA VAL A 194 13.27 -1.91 23.77
C VAL A 194 14.46 -2.86 23.62
N GLY A 195 14.78 -3.29 22.39
CA GLY A 195 15.93 -4.14 22.10
C GLY A 195 17.25 -3.50 22.57
N GLY A 196 17.45 -2.22 22.27
CA GLY A 196 18.64 -1.48 22.70
C GLY A 196 18.74 -1.31 24.21
N LEU A 197 17.61 -1.18 24.92
CA LEU A 197 17.59 -1.16 26.38
C LEU A 197 17.95 -2.53 26.98
N VAL A 198 17.43 -3.61 26.40
CA VAL A 198 17.74 -4.99 26.80
C VAL A 198 19.21 -5.30 26.58
N GLU A 199 19.76 -4.95 25.40
CA GLU A 199 21.17 -5.10 25.07
C GLU A 199 22.07 -4.37 26.08
N ARG A 200 21.78 -3.10 26.39
CA ARG A 200 22.54 -2.34 27.39
C ARG A 200 22.48 -2.94 28.80
N LYS A 201 21.35 -3.56 29.17
CA LYS A 201 21.14 -4.11 30.52
C LYS A 201 21.72 -5.51 30.71
N PHE A 202 21.65 -6.34 29.67
CA PHE A 202 21.99 -7.77 29.74
C PHE A 202 23.23 -8.15 28.93
N GLY A 203 23.83 -7.22 28.18
CA GLY A 203 25.01 -7.48 27.35
C GLY A 203 24.74 -8.42 26.18
N LEU A 204 23.49 -8.48 25.71
CA LEU A 204 23.08 -9.34 24.60
C LEU A 204 23.19 -8.56 23.28
N HIS A 205 23.97 -9.04 22.31
CA HIS A 205 24.08 -8.46 20.97
C HIS A 205 22.82 -8.77 20.14
N LEU A 206 21.74 -8.01 20.39
CA LEU A 206 20.43 -8.20 19.73
C LEU A 206 20.27 -7.27 18.54
N LEU A 207 20.81 -6.06 18.63
CA LEU A 207 20.84 -5.08 17.56
C LEU A 207 22.22 -5.08 16.89
N GLY A 208 22.21 -4.85 15.59
CA GLY A 208 23.42 -4.52 14.85
C GLY A 208 23.12 -3.49 13.78
N ASP A 209 24.18 -3.07 13.09
CA ASP A 209 24.09 -2.06 12.05
C ASP A 209 23.59 -2.70 10.74
N ILE A 210 22.48 -2.19 10.22
CA ILE A 210 21.90 -2.60 8.94
C ILE A 210 21.87 -1.41 8.00
N VAL A 211 22.12 -1.66 6.71
CA VAL A 211 21.99 -0.63 5.69
C VAL A 211 20.57 -0.64 5.16
N LEU A 212 19.83 0.43 5.41
CA LEU A 212 18.48 0.64 4.90
C LEU A 212 18.48 1.83 3.95
N ARG A 213 18.24 1.58 2.66
CA ARG A 213 18.22 2.62 1.61
C ARG A 213 19.52 3.46 1.52
N GLY A 214 20.65 2.83 1.81
CA GLY A 214 21.97 3.47 1.81
C GLY A 214 22.37 4.10 3.15
N ASP A 215 21.45 4.21 4.11
CA ASP A 215 21.72 4.76 5.43
C ASP A 215 21.91 3.64 6.47
N HIS A 216 22.83 3.87 7.41
CA HIS A 216 23.07 2.99 8.56
C HIS A 216 21.95 3.15 9.59
N ALA A 217 21.35 2.04 9.99
CA ALA A 217 20.27 2.01 10.96
C ALA A 217 20.42 0.81 11.92
N PRO A 218 20.04 0.95 13.21
CA PRO A 218 20.00 -0.18 14.13
C PRO A 218 18.86 -1.14 13.74
N GLY A 219 19.18 -2.41 13.60
CA GLY A 219 18.23 -3.46 13.23
C GLY A 219 18.45 -4.75 14.00
N PHE A 220 17.40 -5.57 14.07
CA PHE A 220 17.50 -6.89 14.69
C PHE A 220 18.16 -7.90 13.76
N GLY A 221 19.03 -8.74 14.34
CA GLY A 221 19.55 -9.92 13.65
C GLY A 221 20.60 -9.66 12.57
N ALA A 222 21.32 -8.54 12.66
CA ALA A 222 22.47 -8.27 11.77
C ALA A 222 23.51 -9.41 11.83
N ASP A 223 23.81 -9.91 13.04
CA ASP A 223 24.80 -10.97 13.25
C ASP A 223 24.19 -12.37 13.41
N LEU A 224 22.89 -12.45 13.73
CA LEU A 224 22.19 -13.67 14.11
C LEU A 224 20.85 -13.80 13.38
N PRO A 225 20.78 -14.57 12.28
CA PRO A 225 19.56 -14.71 11.47
C PRO A 225 18.34 -15.19 12.27
N GLY A 226 18.55 -16.07 13.27
CA GLY A 226 17.47 -16.54 14.14
C GLY A 226 16.85 -15.44 15.00
N VAL A 227 17.67 -14.50 15.48
CA VAL A 227 17.18 -13.32 16.22
C VAL A 227 16.41 -12.39 15.28
N GLY A 228 16.90 -12.20 14.05
CA GLY A 228 16.21 -11.45 13.01
C GLY A 228 14.83 -12.02 12.69
N LEU A 229 14.74 -13.34 12.46
CA LEU A 229 13.47 -14.03 12.19
C LEU A 229 12.50 -13.91 13.37
N ALA A 230 12.97 -14.14 14.60
CA ALA A 230 12.16 -13.99 15.80
C ALA A 230 11.64 -12.55 15.97
N ALA A 231 12.49 -11.55 15.71
CA ALA A 231 12.11 -10.14 15.75
C ALA A 231 11.08 -9.78 14.68
N ILE A 232 11.19 -10.31 13.46
CA ILE A 232 10.20 -10.10 12.38
C ILE A 232 8.85 -10.72 12.78
N LEU A 233 8.84 -11.94 13.30
CA LEU A 233 7.62 -12.59 13.77
C LEU A 233 6.98 -11.82 14.93
N ALA A 234 7.80 -11.37 15.89
CA ALA A 234 7.33 -10.53 16.98
C ALA A 234 6.75 -9.19 16.47
N MET A 235 7.41 -8.56 15.48
CA MET A 235 6.95 -7.33 14.85
C MET A 235 5.62 -7.52 14.13
N LEU A 236 5.45 -8.62 13.40
CA LEU A 236 4.20 -8.95 12.71
C LEU A 236 3.05 -9.09 13.72
N VAL A 237 3.25 -9.87 14.77
CA VAL A 237 2.23 -10.07 15.82
C VAL A 237 1.91 -8.77 16.54
N ALA A 238 2.93 -8.00 16.95
CA ALA A 238 2.75 -6.72 17.62
C ALA A 238 2.03 -5.71 16.72
N THR A 239 2.38 -5.64 15.44
CA THR A 239 1.74 -4.75 14.48
C THR A 239 0.27 -5.10 14.32
N ILE A 240 -0.08 -6.38 14.13
CA ILE A 240 -1.49 -6.82 14.01
C ILE A 240 -2.26 -6.50 15.30
N ALA A 241 -1.69 -6.76 16.47
CA ALA A 241 -2.33 -6.50 17.76
C ALA A 241 -2.58 -5.00 17.99
N VAL A 242 -1.57 -4.16 17.76
CA VAL A 242 -1.70 -2.69 17.87
C VAL A 242 -2.68 -2.16 16.83
N SER A 243 -2.63 -2.68 15.60
CA SER A 243 -3.54 -2.29 14.52
C SER A 243 -4.99 -2.63 14.85
N TRP A 244 -5.24 -3.78 15.48
CA TRP A 244 -6.59 -4.12 15.94
C TRP A 244 -7.11 -3.12 16.97
N CYS A 245 -6.26 -2.71 17.92
CA CYS A 245 -6.62 -1.68 18.90
C CYS A 245 -6.92 -0.33 18.22
N THR A 246 -6.04 0.16 17.34
CA THR A 246 -6.25 1.44 16.65
C THR A 246 -7.46 1.39 15.74
N TRP A 247 -7.66 0.30 15.02
CA TRP A 247 -8.83 0.09 14.18
C TRP A 247 -10.13 0.14 14.98
N ARG A 248 -10.18 -0.60 16.11
CA ARG A 248 -11.39 -0.73 16.92
C ARG A 248 -11.76 0.55 17.68
N PHE A 249 -10.77 1.28 18.18
CA PHE A 249 -10.95 2.39 19.12
C PHE A 249 -10.73 3.77 18.51
N VAL A 250 -10.05 3.88 17.36
CA VAL A 250 -9.77 5.16 16.70
C VAL A 250 -10.44 5.22 15.34
N GLU A 251 -10.10 4.29 14.45
CA GLU A 251 -10.54 4.31 13.04
C GLU A 251 -12.06 4.13 12.91
N MET A 252 -12.61 3.05 13.47
CA MET A 252 -14.04 2.76 13.37
C MET A 252 -14.93 3.84 14.03
N PRO A 253 -14.61 4.36 15.23
CA PRO A 253 -15.33 5.49 15.80
C PRO A 253 -15.24 6.77 14.96
N ALA A 254 -14.08 7.09 14.41
CA ALA A 254 -13.90 8.26 13.54
C ALA A 254 -14.72 8.14 12.24
N LEU A 255 -14.69 6.98 11.59
CA LEU A 255 -15.52 6.68 10.41
C LEU A 255 -17.01 6.77 10.73
N ALA A 256 -17.45 6.22 11.87
CA ALA A 256 -18.85 6.29 12.29
C ALA A 256 -19.29 7.72 12.63
N TRP A 257 -18.41 8.53 13.20
CA TRP A 257 -18.64 9.95 13.43
C TRP A 257 -18.76 10.72 12.11
N PHE A 258 -17.81 10.55 11.18
CA PHE A 258 -17.84 11.22 9.88
C PHE A 258 -19.06 10.83 9.03
N ARG A 259 -19.42 9.54 8.97
CA ARG A 259 -20.65 9.08 8.27
C ARG A 259 -21.92 9.70 8.83
N ARG A 260 -21.98 10.00 10.13
CA ARG A 260 -23.12 10.70 10.73
C ARG A 260 -23.14 12.19 10.36
N LEU A 261 -21.98 12.82 10.28
CA LEU A 261 -21.85 14.22 9.86
C LEU A 261 -22.21 14.40 8.38
N ALA A 262 -21.68 13.53 7.51
CA ALA A 262 -21.91 13.60 6.07
C ALA A 262 -23.38 13.43 5.67
N LYS A 263 -24.20 12.71 6.47
CA LYS A 263 -25.65 12.61 6.24
C LYS A 263 -26.44 13.88 6.59
N ARG A 264 -25.81 14.85 7.28
CA ARG A 264 -26.45 16.12 7.69
C ARG A 264 -26.14 17.28 6.74
N ILE A 265 -25.21 17.08 5.81
CA ILE A 265 -24.81 18.03 4.77
C ILE A 265 -25.48 17.58 3.48
#